data_AF-A0A6J5CHJ9-F1
#
_entry.id   AF-A0A6J5CHJ9-F1
#
_cell.length_a   1.000
_cell.length_b   1.000
_cell.length_c   1.000
_cell.angle_alpha   90.00
_cell.angle_beta   90.00
_cell.angle_gamma   90.00
#
_symmetry.space_group_name_H-M   'P 1'
#
loop_
_entity.id
_entity.type
_entity.pdbx_description
1 polymer ?
#
loop_
_entity_poly.entity_id
_entity_poly.type
_entity_poly.pdbx_seq_one_letter_code
_entity_poly.pdbx_strand_id
1 'polypeptide(L)'
;MTYCLWISIAANALLCLALVATVRMYRSDKQSAANCLLRERDAAERVAGELKQVGSDYRMLAGAVATSLEAIRADIDRNYHHTHDGHVLNTIASRLRREVAGRTGAYQVPLYDYEVRQVESLGGEVSGRGAMTLGQMLEFAWNLHTLSRERADQLTTVVQQPCGNNGQAAWLGKMLAIYELMCDRDKALAVERLSAVIEAWRYEPAEFAARYVEDIR
;
A
#
# COMPACT_ATOMS: atom_id res chain seq x y z
N MET A 1 -69.12 -57.84 31.44
CA MET A 1 -67.73 -57.72 31.95
C MET A 1 -66.65 -57.84 30.86
N THR A 2 -66.90 -58.51 29.74
CA THR A 2 -65.92 -58.74 28.66
C THR A 2 -65.60 -57.50 27.80
N TYR A 3 -66.58 -56.66 27.48
CA TYR A 3 -66.37 -55.49 26.62
C TYR A 3 -65.47 -54.40 27.23
N CYS A 4 -65.60 -54.11 28.53
CA CYS A 4 -64.74 -53.13 29.20
C CYS A 4 -63.27 -53.56 29.24
N LEU A 5 -63.00 -54.86 29.35
CA LEU A 5 -61.65 -55.42 29.28
C LEU A 5 -61.04 -55.22 27.89
N TRP A 6 -61.79 -55.50 26.82
CA TRP A 6 -61.32 -55.27 25.45
C TRP A 6 -61.06 -53.78 25.16
N ILE A 7 -61.90 -52.88 25.65
CA ILE A 7 -61.70 -51.43 25.53
C ILE A 7 -60.41 -51.01 26.27
N SER A 8 -60.20 -51.51 27.49
CA SER A 8 -58.99 -51.21 28.26
C SER A 8 -57.71 -51.72 27.60
N ILE A 9 -57.75 -52.92 27.00
CA ILE A 9 -56.61 -53.50 26.28
C ILE A 9 -56.30 -52.68 25.02
N ALA A 10 -57.32 -52.33 24.24
CA ALA A 10 -57.16 -51.51 23.04
C ALA A 10 -56.62 -50.11 23.36
N ALA A 11 -57.12 -49.48 24.43
CA ALA A 11 -56.65 -48.17 24.88
C ALA A 11 -55.17 -48.20 25.31
N ASN A 12 -54.74 -49.21 26.07
CA ASN A 12 -53.34 -49.37 26.46
C ASN A 12 -52.42 -49.66 25.27
N ALA A 13 -52.88 -50.45 24.30
CA ALA A 13 -52.12 -50.70 23.08
C ALA A 13 -51.92 -49.41 22.26
N LEU A 14 -52.96 -48.58 22.13
CA LEU A 14 -52.87 -47.28 21.45
C LEU A 14 -51.97 -46.30 22.19
N LEU A 15 -52.04 -46.25 23.52
CA LEU A 15 -51.14 -45.43 24.35
C LEU A 15 -49.68 -45.85 24.18
N CYS A 16 -49.39 -47.15 24.17
CA CYS A 16 -48.04 -47.66 23.90
C CYS A 16 -47.54 -47.27 22.50
N LEU A 17 -48.39 -47.38 21.47
CA LEU A 17 -48.01 -46.97 20.11
C LEU A 17 -47.76 -45.46 20.03
N ALA A 18 -48.60 -44.64 20.65
CA ALA A 18 -48.41 -43.19 20.73
C ALA A 18 -47.11 -42.83 21.45
N LEU A 19 -46.78 -43.53 22.54
CA LEU A 19 -45.54 -43.32 23.29
C LEU A 19 -44.29 -43.69 22.47
N VAL A 20 -44.35 -44.81 21.73
CA VAL A 20 -43.25 -45.21 20.83
C VAL A 20 -43.08 -44.21 19.69
N ALA A 21 -44.18 -43.73 19.10
CA ALA A 21 -44.15 -42.75 18.02
C ALA A 21 -43.55 -41.41 18.49
N THR A 22 -43.98 -40.91 19.65
CA THR A 22 -43.45 -39.66 20.23
C THR A 22 -41.97 -39.77 20.60
N VAL A 23 -41.54 -40.88 21.20
CA VAL A 23 -40.11 -41.11 21.51
C VAL A 23 -39.27 -41.21 20.23
N ARG A 24 -39.78 -41.84 19.18
CA ARG A 24 -39.10 -41.91 17.87
C ARG A 24 -38.99 -40.53 17.22
N MET A 25 -40.07 -39.75 17.18
CA MET A 25 -40.02 -38.37 16.68
C MET A 25 -39.02 -37.53 17.46
N TYR A 26 -39.07 -37.56 18.79
CA TYR A 26 -38.14 -36.79 19.62
C TYR A 26 -36.66 -37.17 19.41
N ARG A 27 -36.36 -38.47 19.24
CA ARG A 27 -34.99 -38.92 18.92
C ARG A 27 -34.57 -38.47 17.51
N SER A 28 -35.46 -38.54 16.54
CA SER A 28 -35.23 -38.08 15.18
C SER A 28 -34.96 -36.57 15.15
N ASP A 29 -35.75 -35.77 15.87
CA ASP A 29 -35.60 -34.32 15.96
C ASP A 29 -34.30 -33.91 16.66
N LYS A 30 -33.88 -34.65 17.69
CA LYS A 30 -32.57 -34.44 18.31
C LYS A 30 -31.42 -34.74 17.35
N GLN A 31 -31.51 -35.82 16.58
CA GLN A 31 -30.48 -36.19 15.61
C GLN A 31 -30.44 -35.19 14.45
N SER A 32 -31.58 -34.71 13.96
CA SER A 32 -31.63 -33.70 12.90
C SER A 32 -31.07 -32.37 13.37
N ALA A 33 -31.41 -31.93 14.59
CA ALA A 33 -30.86 -30.71 15.18
C ALA A 33 -29.33 -30.80 15.40
N ALA A 34 -28.83 -31.93 15.91
CA ALA A 34 -27.39 -32.15 16.06
C ALA A 34 -26.65 -32.14 14.72
N ASN A 35 -27.21 -32.78 13.68
CA ASN A 35 -26.66 -32.77 12.34
C ASN A 35 -26.71 -31.38 11.70
N CYS A 36 -27.74 -30.57 12.00
CA CYS A 36 -27.84 -29.19 11.54
C CYS A 36 -26.72 -28.34 12.16
N LEU A 37 -26.51 -28.44 13.47
CA LEU A 37 -25.44 -27.73 14.18
C LEU A 37 -24.03 -28.13 13.69
N LEU A 38 -23.82 -29.41 13.38
CA LEU A 38 -22.56 -29.87 12.79
C LEU A 38 -22.32 -29.25 11.41
N ARG A 39 -23.35 -29.20 10.54
CA ARG A 39 -23.23 -28.58 9.22
C ARG A 39 -22.97 -27.08 9.32
N GLU A 40 -23.64 -26.39 10.23
CA GLU A 40 -23.41 -24.96 10.48
C GLU A 40 -21.99 -24.71 11.00
N ARG A 41 -21.49 -25.56 11.89
CA ARG A 41 -20.11 -25.51 12.36
C ARG A 41 -19.11 -25.74 11.23
N ASP A 42 -19.29 -26.78 10.42
CA ASP A 42 -18.41 -27.08 9.28
C ASP A 42 -18.43 -25.96 8.23
N ALA A 43 -19.57 -25.30 8.06
CA ALA A 43 -19.69 -24.13 7.20
C ALA A 43 -18.96 -22.92 7.81
N ALA A 44 -19.11 -22.68 9.12
CA ALA A 44 -18.42 -21.61 9.83
C ALA A 44 -16.89 -21.81 9.83
N GLU A 45 -16.41 -23.04 10.02
CA GLU A 45 -14.98 -23.38 9.95
C GLU A 45 -14.42 -23.16 8.53
N ARG A 46 -15.18 -23.50 7.49
CA ARG A 46 -14.81 -23.18 6.09
C ARG A 46 -14.70 -21.69 5.85
N VAL A 47 -15.73 -20.92 6.23
CA VAL A 47 -15.74 -19.45 6.08
C VAL A 47 -14.59 -18.81 6.87
N ALA A 48 -14.30 -19.30 8.08
CA ALA A 48 -13.15 -18.83 8.86
C ALA A 48 -11.81 -19.12 8.16
N GLY A 49 -11.68 -20.28 7.52
CA GLY A 49 -10.53 -20.63 6.69
C GLY A 49 -10.37 -19.70 5.48
N GLU A 50 -11.44 -19.44 4.75
CA GLU A 50 -11.46 -18.51 3.61
C GLU A 50 -11.10 -17.08 4.03
N LEU A 51 -11.67 -16.58 5.14
CA LEU A 51 -11.34 -15.27 5.69
C LEU A 51 -9.87 -15.16 6.09
N LYS A 52 -9.30 -16.24 6.66
CA LYS A 52 -7.87 -16.30 6.99
C LYS A 52 -7.00 -16.24 5.74
N GLN A 53 -7.40 -16.91 4.67
CA GLN A 53 -6.71 -16.87 3.38
C GLN A 53 -6.76 -15.46 2.79
N VAL A 54 -7.94 -14.85 2.72
CA VAL A 54 -8.11 -13.47 2.23
C VAL A 54 -7.24 -12.49 3.04
N GLY A 55 -7.22 -12.63 4.38
CA GLY A 55 -6.35 -11.82 5.23
C GLY A 55 -4.84 -12.06 5.02
N SER A 56 -4.45 -13.24 4.53
CA SER A 56 -3.07 -13.53 4.12
C SER A 56 -2.73 -12.89 2.78
N ASP A 57 -3.60 -13.04 1.78
CA ASP A 57 -3.41 -12.49 0.44
C ASP A 57 -3.35 -10.97 0.48
N TYR A 58 -4.19 -10.36 1.31
CA TYR A 58 -4.25 -8.92 1.47
C TYR A 58 -2.99 -8.36 2.18
N ARG A 59 -2.36 -9.13 3.09
CA ARG A 59 -1.04 -8.81 3.66
C ARG A 59 0.06 -8.88 2.61
N MET A 60 0.02 -9.91 1.76
CA MET A 60 0.97 -10.07 0.66
C MET A 60 0.86 -8.90 -0.32
N LEU A 61 -0.37 -8.49 -0.67
CA LEU A 61 -0.63 -7.34 -1.52
C LEU A 61 -0.06 -6.06 -0.91
N ALA A 62 -0.30 -5.79 0.37
CA ALA A 62 0.25 -4.63 1.05
C ALA A 62 1.80 -4.64 1.04
N GLY A 63 2.43 -5.80 1.24
CA GLY A 63 3.89 -5.95 1.11
C GLY A 63 4.39 -5.69 -0.32
N ALA A 64 3.65 -6.13 -1.34
CA ALA A 64 3.94 -5.85 -2.73
C ALA A 64 3.82 -4.34 -3.02
N VAL A 65 2.76 -3.68 -2.56
CA VAL A 65 2.59 -2.23 -2.70
C VAL A 65 3.75 -1.48 -2.06
N ALA A 66 4.14 -1.80 -0.83
CA ALA A 66 5.30 -1.16 -0.18
C ALA A 66 6.58 -1.28 -1.03
N THR A 67 6.80 -2.47 -1.62
CA THR A 67 7.95 -2.72 -2.49
C THR A 67 7.87 -1.92 -3.80
N SER A 68 6.68 -1.80 -4.39
CA SER A 68 6.46 -0.97 -5.58
C SER A 68 6.68 0.52 -5.28
N LEU A 69 6.22 1.03 -4.13
CA LEU A 69 6.45 2.41 -3.72
C LEU A 69 7.95 2.71 -3.57
N GLU A 70 8.70 1.80 -2.95
CA GLU A 70 10.16 1.91 -2.82
C GLU A 70 10.88 1.86 -4.16
N ALA A 71 10.44 0.98 -5.07
CA ALA A 71 11.01 0.88 -6.41
C ALA A 71 10.74 2.13 -7.26
N ILE A 72 9.52 2.65 -7.23
CA ILE A 72 9.14 3.90 -7.92
C ILE A 72 9.95 5.06 -7.36
N ARG A 73 10.09 5.16 -6.04
CA ARG A 73 10.93 6.17 -5.40
C ARG A 73 12.39 6.04 -5.85
N ALA A 74 12.96 4.84 -5.86
CA ALA A 74 14.33 4.63 -6.31
C ALA A 74 14.52 5.02 -7.78
N ASP A 75 13.51 4.81 -8.62
CA ASP A 75 13.52 5.26 -10.01
C ASP A 75 13.45 6.79 -10.11
N ILE A 76 12.59 7.45 -9.31
CA ILE A 76 12.52 8.91 -9.21
C ILE A 76 13.85 9.49 -8.72
N ASP A 77 14.44 8.93 -7.67
CA ASP A 77 15.72 9.37 -7.14
C ASP A 77 16.83 9.16 -8.18
N ARG A 78 16.80 8.07 -8.96
CA ARG A 78 17.83 7.80 -9.99
C ARG A 78 17.69 8.72 -11.20
N ASN A 79 16.48 8.90 -11.72
CA ASN A 79 16.25 9.52 -13.02
C ASN A 79 15.81 10.99 -12.91
N TYR A 80 15.23 11.38 -11.76
CA TYR A 80 14.57 12.67 -11.55
C TYR A 80 14.98 13.33 -10.21
N HIS A 81 16.22 13.08 -9.73
CA HIS A 81 16.77 13.53 -8.43
C HIS A 81 16.54 15.01 -8.08
N HIS A 82 16.37 15.88 -9.09
CA HIS A 82 16.10 17.32 -8.94
C HIS A 82 14.66 17.63 -8.50
N THR A 83 13.72 16.69 -8.62
CA THR A 83 12.30 16.93 -8.31
C THR A 83 11.95 16.77 -6.83
N HIS A 84 12.85 16.23 -5.98
CA HIS A 84 12.77 16.10 -4.50
C HIS A 84 11.48 15.56 -3.85
N ASP A 85 10.49 15.12 -4.63
CA ASP A 85 9.15 14.81 -4.11
C ASP A 85 8.97 13.35 -3.64
N GLY A 86 9.93 12.45 -3.93
CA GLY A 86 9.82 11.02 -3.64
C GLY A 86 9.83 10.62 -2.16
N HIS A 87 10.21 11.52 -1.25
CA HIS A 87 10.40 11.18 0.18
C HIS A 87 9.10 10.76 0.88
N VAL A 88 7.94 11.27 0.46
CA VAL A 88 6.64 10.88 1.04
C VAL A 88 6.31 9.40 0.75
N LEU A 89 6.75 8.86 -0.39
CA LEU A 89 6.56 7.44 -0.74
C LEU A 89 7.27 6.51 0.25
N ASN A 90 8.44 6.91 0.76
CA ASN A 90 9.19 6.11 1.72
C ASN A 90 8.52 6.08 3.09
N THR A 91 7.93 7.20 3.51
CA THR A 91 7.17 7.26 4.76
C THR A 91 5.95 6.36 4.69
N ILE A 92 5.22 6.37 3.56
CA ILE A 92 4.07 5.50 3.33
C ILE A 92 4.51 4.03 3.30
N ALA A 93 5.57 3.68 2.54
CA ALA A 93 6.07 2.30 2.45
C ALA A 93 6.56 1.75 3.80
N SER A 94 7.31 2.55 4.56
CA SER A 94 7.78 2.20 5.91
C SER A 94 6.61 1.98 6.87
N ARG A 95 5.58 2.84 6.82
CA ARG A 95 4.39 2.69 7.68
C ARG A 95 3.59 1.45 7.26
N LEU A 96 3.46 1.19 5.96
CA LEU A 96 2.79 -0.01 5.45
C LEU A 96 3.49 -1.29 5.94
N ARG A 97 4.83 -1.37 5.84
CA ARG A 97 5.59 -2.54 6.35
C ARG A 97 5.41 -2.76 7.85
N ARG A 98 5.37 -1.70 8.64
CA ARG A 98 5.13 -1.81 10.10
C ARG A 98 3.73 -2.32 10.42
N GLU A 99 2.72 -1.86 9.68
CA GLU A 99 1.32 -2.20 9.96
C GLU A 99 0.86 -3.54 9.40
N VAL A 100 1.50 -4.05 8.34
CA VAL A 100 1.20 -5.35 7.70
C VAL A 100 1.35 -6.53 8.66
N ALA A 101 2.21 -6.43 9.68
CA ALA A 101 2.47 -7.52 10.62
C ALA A 101 1.33 -7.75 11.63
N GLY A 102 0.42 -6.78 11.84
CA GLY A 102 -0.48 -6.81 13.00
C GLY A 102 -1.97 -6.56 12.77
N ARG A 103 -2.40 -6.15 11.56
CA ARG A 103 -3.81 -5.78 11.32
C ARG A 103 -4.63 -6.87 10.62
N THR A 104 -5.85 -7.06 11.11
CA THR A 104 -6.94 -7.79 10.48
C THR A 104 -7.98 -6.80 9.94
N GLY A 105 -7.93 -6.48 8.64
CA GLY A 105 -8.87 -5.56 8.00
C GLY A 105 -8.33 -4.87 6.74
N ALA A 106 -9.11 -3.94 6.17
CA ALA A 106 -8.68 -3.13 5.04
C ALA A 106 -7.44 -2.28 5.41
N TYR A 107 -6.42 -2.28 4.55
CA TYR A 107 -5.13 -1.64 4.81
C TYR A 107 -5.28 -0.20 4.38
N GLN A 108 -5.43 0.63 5.41
CA GLN A 108 -5.40 2.07 5.26
C GLN A 108 -4.24 2.59 6.09
N VAL A 109 -3.33 3.32 5.43
CA VAL A 109 -2.23 3.98 6.11
C VAL A 109 -2.73 5.36 6.54
N PRO A 110 -2.84 5.63 7.86
CA PRO A 110 -3.15 6.97 8.33
C PRO A 110 -1.96 7.88 8.01
N LEU A 111 -2.25 9.08 7.56
CA LEU A 111 -1.29 10.14 7.29
C LEU A 111 -1.38 11.22 8.35
N TYR A 112 -0.26 11.87 8.64
CA TYR A 112 -0.26 13.10 9.43
C TYR A 112 -0.75 14.29 8.57
N ASP A 113 -1.26 15.35 9.20
CA ASP A 113 -1.79 16.53 8.51
C ASP A 113 -0.80 17.20 7.53
N TYR A 114 0.51 17.09 7.79
CA TYR A 114 1.53 17.58 6.86
C TYR A 114 1.68 16.66 5.64
N GLU A 115 1.56 15.34 5.81
CA GLU A 115 1.63 14.34 4.74
C GLU A 115 0.38 14.41 3.87
N VAL A 116 -0.79 14.61 4.47
CA VAL A 116 -2.06 14.83 3.74
C VAL A 116 -1.92 16.03 2.82
N ARG A 117 -1.50 17.18 3.36
CA ARG A 117 -1.27 18.40 2.55
C ARG A 117 -0.26 18.16 1.44
N GLN A 118 0.79 17.39 1.71
CA GLN A 118 1.82 17.10 0.72
C GLN A 118 1.30 16.17 -0.40
N VAL A 119 0.59 15.10 -0.05
CA VAL A 119 -0.05 14.20 -1.01
C VAL A 119 -1.04 14.95 -1.88
N GLU A 120 -1.90 15.77 -1.28
CA GLU A 120 -2.87 16.60 -2.02
C GLU A 120 -2.17 17.63 -2.92
N SER A 121 -1.10 18.27 -2.46
CA SER A 121 -0.33 19.24 -3.28
C SER A 121 0.35 18.61 -4.48
N LEU A 122 0.61 17.30 -4.42
CA LEU A 122 1.21 16.49 -5.48
C LEU A 122 0.14 15.75 -6.31
N GLY A 123 -1.14 16.08 -6.15
CA GLY A 123 -2.25 15.53 -6.93
C GLY A 123 -2.72 14.14 -6.49
N GLY A 124 -2.38 13.70 -5.27
CA GLY A 124 -2.87 12.47 -4.68
C GLY A 124 -4.19 12.66 -3.92
N GLU A 125 -5.02 11.62 -3.90
CA GLU A 125 -6.27 11.62 -3.13
C GLU A 125 -6.10 10.93 -1.77
N VAL A 126 -6.70 11.54 -0.75
CA VAL A 126 -6.75 10.99 0.61
C VAL A 126 -8.21 10.81 1.01
N SER A 127 -8.52 9.69 1.67
CA SER A 127 -9.89 9.48 2.19
C SER A 127 -10.21 10.45 3.33
N GLY A 128 -11.50 10.69 3.59
CA GLY A 128 -11.98 11.70 4.57
C GLY A 128 -11.55 11.53 6.05
N ARG A 129 -10.73 10.51 6.37
CA ARG A 129 -10.07 10.35 7.67
C ARG A 129 -8.55 10.58 7.62
N GLY A 130 -8.04 11.23 6.56
CA GLY A 130 -6.60 11.43 6.40
C GLY A 130 -5.85 10.11 6.21
N ALA A 131 -6.46 9.13 5.53
CA ALA A 131 -5.83 7.82 5.29
C ALA A 131 -5.86 7.46 3.80
N MET A 132 -4.89 6.68 3.37
CA MET A 132 -4.83 6.17 2.00
C MET A 132 -5.06 4.66 1.98
N THR A 133 -5.86 4.18 1.04
CA THR A 133 -5.97 2.76 0.70
C THR A 133 -4.79 2.31 -0.16
N LEU A 134 -4.55 0.99 -0.25
CA LEU A 134 -3.50 0.44 -1.11
C LEU A 134 -3.58 0.93 -2.57
N GLY A 135 -4.79 1.02 -3.13
CA GLY A 135 -5.01 1.52 -4.49
C GLY A 135 -4.61 2.99 -4.64
N GLN A 136 -5.06 3.83 -3.71
CA GLN A 136 -4.70 5.26 -3.69
C GLN A 136 -3.20 5.48 -3.54
N MET A 137 -2.50 4.63 -2.75
CA MET A 137 -1.04 4.72 -2.63
C MET A 137 -0.33 4.44 -3.96
N LEU A 138 -0.75 3.40 -4.67
CA LEU A 138 -0.17 3.06 -5.98
C LEU A 138 -0.45 4.12 -7.03
N GLU A 139 -1.69 4.60 -7.09
CA GLU A 139 -2.10 5.68 -7.99
C GLU A 139 -1.29 6.95 -7.72
N PHE A 140 -1.19 7.34 -6.45
CA PHE A 140 -0.38 8.48 -6.06
C PHE A 140 1.10 8.32 -6.45
N ALA A 141 1.69 7.14 -6.22
CA ALA A 141 3.08 6.90 -6.59
C ALA A 141 3.30 6.98 -8.11
N TRP A 142 2.35 6.48 -8.89
CA TRP A 142 2.41 6.56 -10.35
C TRP A 142 2.23 7.98 -10.86
N ASN A 143 1.29 8.74 -10.27
CA ASN A 143 1.10 10.16 -10.58
C ASN A 143 2.37 10.94 -10.26
N LEU A 144 2.99 10.66 -9.11
CA LEU A 144 4.23 11.32 -8.70
C LEU A 144 5.39 11.01 -9.66
N HIS A 145 5.49 9.77 -10.12
CA HIS A 145 6.47 9.36 -11.14
C HIS A 145 6.27 10.12 -12.45
N THR A 146 5.01 10.19 -12.91
CA THR A 146 4.64 10.91 -14.13
C THR A 146 4.95 12.40 -14.03
N LEU A 147 4.56 13.05 -12.93
CA LEU A 147 4.88 14.45 -12.64
C LEU A 147 6.38 14.71 -12.60
N SER A 148 7.14 13.81 -11.96
CA SER A 148 8.60 13.93 -11.87
C SER A 148 9.24 13.87 -13.26
N ARG A 149 8.75 12.96 -14.11
CA ARG A 149 9.19 12.85 -15.51
C ARG A 149 8.84 14.09 -16.32
N GLU A 150 7.60 14.58 -16.24
CA GLU A 150 7.17 15.78 -16.97
C GLU A 150 7.98 17.02 -16.57
N ARG A 151 8.25 17.21 -15.28
CA ARG A 151 9.10 18.30 -14.78
C ARG A 151 10.55 18.18 -15.28
N ALA A 152 11.10 16.96 -15.29
CA ALA A 152 12.42 16.70 -15.85
C ALA A 152 12.49 17.01 -17.35
N ASP A 153 11.44 16.66 -18.12
CA ASP A 153 11.36 16.94 -19.56
C ASP A 153 11.24 18.46 -19.83
N GLN A 154 10.47 19.19 -19.01
CA GLN A 154 10.38 20.66 -19.08
C GLN A 154 11.73 21.31 -18.77
N LEU A 155 12.42 20.86 -17.72
CA LEU A 155 13.74 21.36 -17.36
C LEU A 155 14.74 21.12 -18.49
N THR A 156 14.74 19.92 -19.07
CA THR A 156 15.60 19.55 -20.20
C THR A 156 15.32 20.45 -21.41
N THR A 157 14.06 20.77 -21.67
CA THR A 157 13.64 21.67 -22.77
C THR A 157 14.12 23.10 -22.54
N VAL A 158 14.00 23.63 -21.31
CA VAL A 158 14.50 24.96 -20.93
C VAL A 158 16.03 25.03 -21.13
N VAL A 159 16.73 23.96 -20.78
CA VAL A 159 18.18 23.88 -20.91
C VAL A 159 18.63 23.69 -22.37
N GLN A 160 17.78 23.13 -23.24
CA GLN A 160 18.03 22.99 -24.69
C GLN A 160 17.74 24.27 -25.50
N GLN A 161 17.01 25.24 -24.95
CA GLN A 161 16.86 26.57 -25.57
C GLN A 161 18.22 27.33 -25.55
N PRO A 162 18.47 28.21 -26.53
CA PRO A 162 19.64 28.20 -27.41
C PRO A 162 20.96 28.62 -26.75
N CYS A 163 21.52 27.76 -25.90
CA CYS A 163 22.94 27.83 -25.54
C CYS A 163 23.84 27.03 -26.51
N GLY A 164 23.29 26.40 -27.54
CA GLY A 164 24.04 25.80 -28.66
C GLY A 164 25.03 24.69 -28.29
N ASN A 165 25.08 24.26 -27.02
CA ASN A 165 26.10 23.34 -26.51
C ASN A 165 25.42 22.14 -25.85
N ASN A 166 25.14 21.11 -26.64
CA ASN A 166 24.54 19.85 -26.19
C ASN A 166 25.36 19.16 -25.08
N GLY A 167 26.66 19.43 -24.97
CA GLY A 167 27.51 18.95 -23.86
C GLY A 167 27.36 19.74 -22.55
N GLN A 168 26.99 21.03 -22.61
CA GLN A 168 26.86 21.92 -21.45
C GLN A 168 25.44 21.91 -20.85
N ALA A 169 24.46 21.40 -21.57
CA ALA A 169 23.09 21.23 -21.10
C ALA A 169 23.02 20.31 -19.86
N ALA A 170 23.66 19.15 -19.90
CA ALA A 170 23.72 18.25 -18.74
C ALA A 170 24.44 18.88 -17.54
N TRP A 171 25.43 19.74 -17.79
CA TRP A 171 26.14 20.49 -16.76
C TRP A 171 25.24 21.58 -16.12
N LEU A 172 24.50 22.35 -16.91
CA LEU A 172 23.54 23.35 -16.44
C LEU A 172 22.42 22.73 -15.61
N GLY A 173 21.87 21.59 -16.03
CA GLY A 173 20.85 20.87 -15.26
C GLY A 173 21.36 20.42 -13.88
N LYS A 174 22.60 19.93 -13.81
CA LYS A 174 23.23 19.53 -12.54
C LYS A 174 23.58 20.74 -11.64
N MET A 175 24.05 21.85 -12.22
CA MET A 175 24.28 23.09 -11.47
C MET A 175 22.98 23.67 -10.91
N LEU A 176 21.87 23.55 -11.66
CA LEU A 176 20.54 23.93 -11.17
C LEU A 176 20.11 23.05 -9.99
N ALA A 177 20.33 21.73 -10.07
CA ALA A 177 20.06 20.81 -8.97
C ALA A 177 20.91 21.11 -7.71
N ILE A 178 22.17 21.53 -7.86
CA ILE A 178 23.01 21.99 -6.73
C ILE A 178 22.46 23.30 -6.14
N TYR A 179 21.95 24.20 -6.98
CA TYR A 179 21.30 25.44 -6.54
C TYR A 179 20.00 25.15 -5.78
N GLU A 180 19.24 24.14 -6.20
CA GLU A 180 18.05 23.67 -5.49
C GLU A 180 18.41 22.99 -4.15
N LEU A 181 19.53 22.26 -4.06
CA LEU A 181 20.07 21.75 -2.79
C LEU A 181 20.41 22.87 -1.80
N MET A 182 20.88 24.03 -2.28
CA MET A 182 21.11 25.22 -1.44
C MET A 182 19.81 25.80 -0.88
N CYS A 183 18.70 25.65 -1.61
CA CYS A 183 17.43 26.29 -1.26
C CYS A 183 16.72 25.57 -0.10
N ASP A 184 16.72 24.23 -0.03
CA ASP A 184 15.80 23.55 0.89
C ASP A 184 16.32 22.46 1.85
N ARG A 185 17.48 21.78 1.66
CA ARG A 185 17.80 20.62 2.55
C ARG A 185 19.25 20.37 3.02
N ASP A 186 20.32 20.85 2.36
CA ASP A 186 21.69 20.73 2.92
C ASP A 186 22.64 21.78 2.34
N LYS A 187 22.65 22.96 2.98
CA LYS A 187 23.47 24.10 2.57
C LYS A 187 24.97 23.83 2.68
N ALA A 188 25.41 22.97 3.60
CA ALA A 188 26.83 22.72 3.83
C ALA A 188 27.41 21.88 2.68
N LEU A 189 26.72 20.79 2.32
CA LEU A 189 27.12 19.95 1.19
C LEU A 189 27.02 20.72 -0.13
N ALA A 190 25.98 21.54 -0.32
CA ALA A 190 25.85 22.36 -1.51
C ALA A 190 27.01 23.37 -1.65
N VAL A 191 27.41 24.04 -0.56
CA VAL A 191 28.56 24.97 -0.54
C VAL A 191 29.87 24.24 -0.79
N GLU A 192 30.10 23.07 -0.20
CA GLU A 192 31.30 22.26 -0.43
C GLU A 192 31.45 21.89 -1.91
N ARG A 193 30.36 21.43 -2.54
CA ARG A 193 30.37 21.01 -3.94
C ARG A 193 30.49 22.18 -4.91
N LEU A 194 29.80 23.28 -4.64
CA LEU A 194 29.91 24.51 -5.43
C LEU A 194 31.33 25.09 -5.33
N SER A 195 31.95 25.01 -4.15
CA SER A 195 33.34 25.42 -3.92
C SER A 195 34.34 24.54 -4.68
N ALA A 196 34.14 23.22 -4.70
CA ALA A 196 34.98 22.30 -5.48
C ALA A 196 34.93 22.58 -6.99
N VAL A 197 33.75 22.93 -7.52
CA VAL A 197 33.58 23.34 -8.94
C VAL A 197 34.28 24.68 -9.22
N ILE A 198 34.13 25.66 -8.33
CA ILE A 198 34.81 26.98 -8.44
C ILE A 198 36.33 26.83 -8.33
N GLU A 199 36.81 25.96 -7.45
CA GLU A 199 38.24 25.70 -7.26
C GLU A 199 38.83 24.99 -8.47
N ALA A 200 38.11 24.04 -9.07
CA ALA A 200 38.52 23.41 -10.33
C ALA A 200 38.58 24.42 -11.50
N TRP A 201 37.62 25.35 -11.59
CA TRP A 201 37.61 26.43 -12.59
C TRP A 201 38.80 27.38 -12.50
N ARG A 202 39.44 27.47 -11.33
CA ARG A 202 40.62 28.32 -11.14
C ARG A 202 41.85 27.77 -11.87
N TYR A 203 41.86 26.47 -12.18
CA TYR A 203 43.02 25.78 -12.72
C TYR A 203 42.74 25.07 -14.05
N GLU A 204 41.49 24.96 -14.49
CA GLU A 204 41.12 24.28 -15.73
C GLU A 204 40.04 24.99 -16.57
N PRO A 205 40.06 24.82 -17.91
CA PRO A 205 39.02 25.31 -18.80
C PRO A 205 37.63 24.74 -18.45
N ALA A 206 36.59 25.57 -18.59
CA ALA A 206 35.19 25.24 -18.26
C ALA A 206 34.66 23.95 -18.91
N GLU A 207 35.27 23.53 -20.03
CA GLU A 207 34.95 22.32 -20.78
C GLU A 207 35.20 21.02 -19.99
N PHE A 208 36.10 21.05 -19.00
CA PHE A 208 36.42 19.89 -18.14
C PHE A 208 35.58 19.86 -16.86
N ALA A 209 34.75 20.86 -16.58
CA ALA A 209 34.03 21.01 -15.33
C ALA A 209 33.01 19.88 -15.06
N ALA A 210 32.46 19.27 -16.11
CA ALA A 210 31.47 18.20 -15.99
C ALA A 210 32.00 16.97 -15.20
N ARG A 211 33.29 16.66 -15.31
CA ARG A 211 33.92 15.49 -14.65
C ARG A 211 33.97 15.60 -13.12
N TYR A 212 33.92 16.83 -12.59
CA TYR A 212 33.89 17.09 -11.14
C TYR A 212 32.48 16.95 -10.54
N VAL A 213 31.48 16.77 -11.40
CA VAL A 213 30.05 16.58 -11.07
C VAL A 213 29.59 15.16 -11.49
N GLU A 214 30.52 14.30 -11.91
CA GLU A 214 30.24 12.90 -12.27
C GLU A 214 30.14 11.97 -11.05
N ASP A 215 30.66 12.39 -9.89
CA ASP A 215 30.67 11.61 -8.63
C ASP A 215 29.56 12.01 -7.63
N ILE A 216 28.42 12.52 -8.11
CA ILE A 216 27.23 12.68 -7.29
C ILE A 216 26.57 11.30 -7.15
N ARG A 217 27.01 10.51 -6.16
CA ARG A 217 26.34 9.31 -5.65
C ARG A 217 25.62 9.60 -4.35
#